data_AF-A0AAD6RPF4-F1
#
_entry.id   AF-A0AAD6RPF4-F1
#
_cell.length_a   1.000
_cell.length_b   1.000
_cell.length_c   1.000
_cell.angle_alpha   90.00
_cell.angle_beta   90.00
_cell.angle_gamma   90.00
#
_symmetry.space_group_name_H-M   'P 1'
#
loop_
_entity.id
_entity.type
_entity.pdbx_description
1 polymer ?
#
loop_
_entity_poly.entity_id
_entity_poly.type
_entity_poly.pdbx_seq_one_letter_code
_entity_poly.pdbx_strand_id
1 'polypeptide(L)'
;MGFTSGSFVGFFGAAVKANDLLSRVQVLQLLAKRISRYENPIAQFRVLTDLKPSNWSKGCGWNQIDDARLLLGIHFHGFGNWEKIRLDERLGLSKKIAPAELQHHETFLPRAPNLKETC
;
A
#
# COMPACT_ATOMS: atom_id res chain seq x y z
N MET A 1 -32.94 -1.84 -6.28
CA MET A 1 -32.01 -2.06 -5.15
C MET A 1 -31.24 -3.34 -5.43
N GLY A 2 -30.01 -3.24 -5.93
CA GLY A 2 -29.15 -4.41 -6.15
C GLY A 2 -28.32 -4.66 -4.91
N PHE A 3 -28.57 -5.75 -4.20
CA PHE A 3 -27.65 -6.25 -3.19
C PHE A 3 -26.47 -6.88 -3.92
N THR A 4 -25.32 -6.20 -3.92
CA THR A 4 -24.04 -6.89 -4.20
C THR A 4 -23.73 -7.73 -2.98
N SER A 5 -24.33 -8.93 -2.90
CA SER A 5 -23.97 -9.92 -1.89
C SER A 5 -22.50 -10.28 -2.11
N GLY A 6 -21.61 -9.76 -1.27
CA GLY A 6 -20.19 -10.12 -1.32
C GLY A 6 -20.08 -11.64 -1.19
N SER A 7 -19.36 -12.29 -2.11
CA SER A 7 -19.17 -13.74 -2.05
C SER A 7 -18.30 -14.09 -0.85
N PHE A 8 -18.93 -14.50 0.25
CA PHE A 8 -18.25 -15.01 1.44
C PHE A 8 -18.10 -16.53 1.34
N VAL A 9 -16.93 -17.03 1.75
CA VAL A 9 -16.66 -18.46 1.89
C VAL A 9 -16.21 -18.72 3.32
N GLY A 10 -16.75 -19.76 3.94
CA GLY A 10 -16.25 -20.27 5.22
C GLY A 10 -14.93 -21.02 5.00
N PHE A 11 -13.87 -20.60 5.68
CA PHE A 11 -12.57 -21.24 5.63
C PHE A 11 -12.09 -21.50 7.07
N PHE A 12 -12.13 -22.77 7.50
CA PHE A 12 -11.77 -23.20 8.86
C PHE A 12 -12.43 -22.37 9.98
N GLY A 13 -13.72 -22.03 9.82
CA GLY A 13 -14.47 -21.23 10.81
C GLY A 13 -14.33 -19.71 10.67
N ALA A 14 -13.49 -19.23 9.75
CA ALA A 14 -13.41 -17.81 9.41
C ALA A 14 -14.27 -17.48 8.17
N ALA A 15 -15.02 -16.38 8.23
CA ALA A 15 -15.71 -15.85 7.05
C ALA A 15 -14.72 -15.02 6.20
N VAL A 16 -14.52 -15.45 4.95
CA VAL A 16 -13.56 -14.84 4.03
C VAL A 16 -14.32 -14.21 2.86
N LYS A 17 -14.01 -12.96 2.54
CA LYS A 17 -14.42 -12.33 1.27
C LYS A 17 -13.58 -12.92 0.14
N ALA A 18 -14.14 -13.90 -0.56
CA ALA A 18 -13.36 -14.72 -1.51
C ALA A 18 -12.80 -13.89 -2.66
N ASN A 19 -13.61 -12.99 -3.23
CA ASN A 19 -13.20 -12.14 -4.35
C ASN A 19 -12.12 -11.12 -3.94
N ASP A 20 -12.23 -10.52 -2.75
CA ASP A 20 -11.22 -9.59 -2.23
C ASP A 20 -9.87 -10.30 -2.04
N LEU A 21 -9.90 -11.51 -1.46
CA LEU A 21 -8.70 -12.31 -1.27
C LEU A 21 -8.06 -12.69 -2.60
N LEU A 22 -8.85 -13.23 -3.53
CA LEU A 22 -8.35 -13.65 -4.85
C LEU A 22 -7.75 -12.47 -5.62
N SER A 23 -8.47 -11.34 -5.66
CA SER A 23 -8.00 -10.12 -6.32
C SER A 23 -6.70 -9.63 -5.69
N ARG A 24 -6.60 -9.66 -4.35
CA ARG A 24 -5.38 -9.22 -3.64
C ARG A 24 -4.19 -10.14 -3.95
N VAL A 25 -4.39 -11.46 -3.97
CA VAL A 25 -3.33 -12.42 -4.33
C VAL A 25 -2.82 -12.16 -5.75
N GLN A 26 -3.73 -11.98 -6.71
CA GLN A 26 -3.37 -11.72 -8.12
C GLN A 26 -2.51 -10.46 -8.27
N VAL A 27 -2.93 -9.33 -7.66
CA VAL A 27 -2.17 -8.08 -7.78
C VAL A 27 -0.81 -8.14 -7.08
N LEU A 28 -0.71 -8.83 -5.94
CA LEU A 28 0.56 -8.99 -5.21
C LEU A 28 1.53 -9.90 -5.97
N GLN A 29 1.04 -10.97 -6.60
CA GLN A 29 1.86 -11.82 -7.48
C GLN A 29 2.38 -11.04 -8.68
N LEU A 30 1.55 -10.20 -9.30
CA LEU A 30 1.96 -9.35 -10.41
C LEU A 30 3.04 -8.34 -9.98
N LEU A 31 2.85 -7.73 -8.81
CA LEU A 31 3.83 -6.80 -8.23
C LEU A 31 5.17 -7.50 -8.00
N ALA A 32 5.17 -8.66 -7.36
CA ALA A 32 6.37 -9.46 -7.12
C ALA A 32 7.09 -9.82 -8.43
N LYS A 33 6.35 -10.29 -9.45
CA LYS A 33 6.90 -10.61 -10.77
C LYS A 33 7.51 -9.41 -11.49
N ARG A 34 6.98 -8.20 -11.24
CA ARG A 34 7.52 -6.97 -11.84
C ARG A 34 8.80 -6.52 -11.13
N ILE A 35 8.84 -6.62 -9.81
CA ILE A 35 10.00 -6.23 -8.99
C ILE A 35 11.17 -7.20 -9.17
N SER A 36 10.90 -8.50 -9.36
CA SER A 36 11.93 -9.54 -9.50
C SER A 36 12.85 -9.38 -10.72
N ARG A 37 12.58 -8.42 -11.61
CA ARG A 37 13.41 -8.09 -12.78
C ARG A 37 14.59 -7.19 -12.47
N TYR A 38 14.65 -6.65 -11.25
CA TYR A 38 15.65 -5.68 -10.84
C TYR A 38 16.56 -6.28 -9.77
N GLU A 39 17.88 -6.19 -9.96
CA GLU A 39 18.86 -6.58 -8.96
C GLU A 39 18.87 -5.62 -7.76
N ASN A 40 18.68 -4.33 -8.03
CA ASN A 40 18.53 -3.29 -7.02
C ASN A 40 17.21 -2.53 -7.21
N PRO A 41 16.08 -3.09 -6.73
CA PRO A 41 14.77 -2.47 -6.87
C PRO A 41 14.69 -1.06 -6.27
N ILE A 42 15.41 -0.78 -5.18
CA ILE A 42 15.43 0.54 -4.54
C ILE A 42 15.94 1.61 -5.52
N ALA A 43 17.00 1.30 -6.27
CA ALA A 43 17.57 2.21 -7.25
C ALA A 43 16.78 2.22 -8.57
N GLN A 44 16.23 1.08 -8.99
CA GLN A 44 15.76 0.87 -10.37
C GLN A 44 14.22 0.89 -10.54
N PHE A 45 13.46 0.45 -9.54
CA PHE A 45 12.01 0.32 -9.69
C PHE A 45 11.33 1.69 -9.79
N ARG A 46 10.49 1.86 -10.80
CA ARG A 46 9.70 3.08 -11.05
C ARG A 46 8.28 2.71 -11.44
N VAL A 47 7.32 3.52 -11.01
CA VAL A 47 5.93 3.45 -11.50
C VAL A 47 5.90 4.17 -12.85
N LEU A 48 5.50 3.46 -13.91
CA LEU A 48 5.54 3.98 -15.29
C LEU A 48 4.28 4.76 -15.67
N THR A 49 3.34 4.93 -14.75
CA THR A 49 2.03 5.51 -15.02
C THR A 49 1.83 6.73 -14.14
N ASP A 50 1.49 7.85 -14.77
CA ASP A 50 1.05 9.04 -14.06
C ASP A 50 -0.28 8.76 -13.39
N LEU A 51 -0.24 8.52 -12.08
CA LEU A 51 -1.43 8.39 -11.26
C LEU A 51 -1.98 9.78 -10.96
N LYS A 52 -3.31 9.89 -10.92
CA LYS A 52 -3.96 11.12 -10.44
C LYS A 52 -3.47 11.39 -9.00
N PRO A 53 -2.88 12.56 -8.72
CA PRO A 53 -2.41 12.86 -7.38
C PRO A 53 -3.58 12.89 -6.40
N SER A 54 -3.41 12.21 -5.26
CA SER A 54 -4.38 12.22 -4.16
C SER A 54 -4.44 13.61 -3.50
N ASN A 55 -5.58 13.99 -2.92
CA ASN A 55 -5.72 15.32 -2.29
C ASN A 55 -4.68 15.59 -1.19
N TRP A 56 -4.25 14.55 -0.47
CA TRP A 56 -3.24 14.65 0.58
C TRP A 56 -1.79 14.70 0.05
N SER A 57 -1.53 14.28 -1.20
CA SER A 57 -0.17 14.15 -1.73
C SER A 57 0.54 15.50 -1.85
N LYS A 58 -0.23 16.57 -2.16
CA LYS A 58 0.29 17.93 -2.27
C LYS A 58 0.83 18.48 -0.95
N GLY A 59 0.20 18.16 0.18
CA GLY A 59 0.55 18.70 1.50
C GLY A 59 1.86 18.15 2.08
N CYS A 60 2.28 16.96 1.65
CA CYS A 60 3.49 16.29 2.16
C CYS A 60 4.55 16.03 1.09
N GLY A 61 4.40 16.66 -0.09
CA GLY A 61 5.33 16.52 -1.21
C GLY A 61 5.45 15.09 -1.73
N TRP A 62 4.37 14.31 -1.67
CA TRP A 62 4.35 12.93 -2.14
C TRP A 62 4.36 12.88 -3.68
N ASN A 63 5.25 12.06 -4.24
CA ASN A 63 5.51 11.97 -5.67
C ASN A 63 5.62 10.51 -6.15
N GLN A 64 5.89 10.31 -7.45
CA GLN A 64 5.96 8.97 -8.06
C GLN A 64 7.09 8.09 -7.51
N ILE A 65 8.17 8.69 -6.99
CA ILE A 65 9.22 7.94 -6.30
C ILE A 65 8.63 7.38 -5.01
N ASP A 66 7.85 8.17 -4.27
CA ASP A 66 7.18 7.71 -3.05
C ASP A 66 6.17 6.59 -3.35
N ASP A 67 5.43 6.67 -4.46
CA ASP A 67 4.56 5.58 -4.94
C ASP A 67 5.36 4.30 -5.19
N ALA A 68 6.49 4.41 -5.88
CA ALA A 68 7.39 3.28 -6.12
C ALA A 68 7.94 2.70 -4.81
N ARG A 69 8.33 3.55 -3.85
CA ARG A 69 8.83 3.12 -2.53
C ARG A 69 7.73 2.48 -1.69
N LEU A 70 6.49 2.94 -1.77
CA LEU A 70 5.36 2.32 -1.09
C LEU A 70 5.11 0.90 -1.63
N LEU A 71 5.14 0.72 -2.95
CA LEU A 71 5.01 -0.60 -3.59
C LEU A 71 6.16 -1.55 -3.23
N LEU A 72 7.39 -1.06 -3.18
CA LEU A 72 8.53 -1.84 -2.68
C LEU A 72 8.34 -2.23 -1.22
N GLY A 73 7.84 -1.32 -0.39
CA GLY A 73 7.51 -1.62 1.00
C GLY A 73 6.47 -2.72 1.14
N ILE A 74 5.41 -2.69 0.34
CA ILE A 74 4.40 -3.76 0.28
C ILE A 74 5.04 -5.09 -0.11
N HIS A 75 5.96 -5.09 -1.08
CA HIS A 75 6.68 -6.29 -1.50
C HIS A 75 7.62 -6.83 -0.41
N PHE A 76 8.32 -5.97 0.32
CA PHE A 76 9.29 -6.39 1.34
C PHE A 76 8.66 -6.79 2.68
N HIS A 77 7.59 -6.10 3.10
CA HIS A 77 7.03 -6.22 4.45
C HIS A 77 5.60 -6.78 4.48
N GLY A 78 4.98 -6.94 3.31
CA GLY A 78 3.60 -7.37 3.16
C GLY A 78 2.60 -6.21 3.14
N PHE A 79 1.51 -6.39 2.39
CA PHE A 79 0.41 -5.45 2.34
C PHE A 79 -0.21 -5.26 3.73
N GLY A 80 -0.46 -4.00 4.13
CA GLY A 80 -1.03 -3.69 5.44
C GLY A 80 -0.02 -3.53 6.57
N ASN A 81 1.26 -3.88 6.35
CA ASN A 81 2.31 -3.77 7.36
C ASN A 81 2.96 -2.38 7.39
N TRP A 82 2.12 -1.36 7.51
CA TRP A 82 2.48 0.03 7.28
C TRP A 82 3.54 0.57 8.23
N GLU A 83 3.60 0.06 9.47
CA GLU A 83 4.60 0.49 10.43
C GLU A 83 6.00 0.01 10.03
N LYS A 84 6.14 -1.25 9.60
CA LYS A 84 7.42 -1.74 9.05
C LYS A 84 7.81 -1.00 7.78
N ILE A 85 6.84 -0.68 6.91
CA ILE A 85 7.08 0.11 5.70
C ILE A 85 7.55 1.53 6.03
N ARG A 86 6.92 2.19 6.99
CA ARG A 86 7.29 3.54 7.46
C ARG A 86 8.69 3.58 8.04
N LEU A 87 9.06 2.55 8.82
CA LEU A 87 10.33 2.46 9.53
C LEU A 87 11.50 1.95 8.68
N ASP A 88 11.26 1.42 7.48
CA ASP A 88 12.34 1.00 6.57
C ASP A 88 13.03 2.21 5.94
N GLU A 89 14.21 2.54 6.47
CA GLU A 89 15.01 3.69 6.03
C GLU A 89 15.34 3.67 4.54
N ARG A 90 15.48 2.46 3.94
CA ARG A 90 15.75 2.30 2.51
C ARG A 90 14.61 2.87 1.67
N LEU A 91 13.39 2.94 2.21
CA LEU A 91 12.22 3.46 1.50
C LEU A 91 12.09 4.98 1.62
N GLY A 92 12.64 5.60 2.66
CA GLY A 92 12.58 7.06 2.86
C GLY A 92 11.19 7.59 3.19
N LEU A 93 10.28 6.74 3.70
CA LEU A 93 8.87 7.09 3.95
C LEU A 93 8.57 7.54 5.38
N SER A 94 9.56 7.52 6.28
CA SER A 94 9.38 7.76 7.72
C SER A 94 8.77 9.13 8.06
N LYS A 95 9.06 10.16 7.25
CA LYS A 95 8.51 11.53 7.37
C LYS A 95 7.30 11.77 6.47
N LYS A 96 6.87 10.76 5.72
CA LYS A 96 5.77 10.83 4.74
C LYS A 96 4.58 10.00 5.14
N ILE A 97 4.73 9.05 6.07
CA ILE A 97 3.64 8.27 6.65
C ILE A 97 3.66 8.53 8.16
N ALA A 98 2.51 8.90 8.72
CA ALA A 98 2.37 9.08 10.16
C ALA A 98 2.05 7.74 10.87
N PRO A 99 2.58 7.55 12.09
CA PRO A 99 2.23 6.41 12.94
C PRO A 99 0.76 6.47 13.35
N ALA A 100 0.23 5.34 13.83
CA ALA A 100 -1.20 5.20 14.12
C ALA A 100 -1.65 6.04 15.33
N GLU A 101 -0.75 6.24 16.29
CA GLU A 101 -0.99 6.89 17.57
C GLU A 101 -1.08 8.41 17.47
N LEU A 102 -0.57 9.00 16.38
CA LEU A 102 -0.66 10.44 16.14
C LEU A 102 -2.08 10.85 15.74
N GLN A 103 -2.61 11.90 16.39
CA GLN A 103 -3.96 12.37 16.10
C GLN A 103 -4.03 13.02 14.72
N HIS A 104 -5.20 12.94 14.07
CA HIS A 104 -5.32 13.33 12.67
C HIS A 104 -5.04 14.81 12.45
N HIS A 105 -5.52 15.64 13.37
CA HIS A 105 -5.36 17.08 13.29
C HIS A 105 -3.93 17.52 13.56
N GLU A 106 -3.07 16.62 14.06
CA GLU A 106 -1.67 16.89 14.38
C GLU A 106 -0.75 16.64 13.18
N THR A 107 -1.25 16.11 12.06
CA THR A 107 -0.41 15.80 10.91
C THR A 107 -1.10 15.93 9.55
N PHE A 108 -0.37 16.44 8.57
CA PHE A 108 -0.79 16.47 7.16
C PHE A 108 -0.39 15.19 6.40
N LEU A 109 0.20 14.21 7.08
CA LEU A 109 0.70 12.98 6.49
C LEU A 109 -0.41 11.91 6.37
N PRO A 110 -0.38 11.06 5.33
CA PRO A 110 -1.18 9.84 5.30
C PRO A 110 -0.84 8.96 6.51
N ARG A 111 -1.86 8.37 7.13
CA ARG A 111 -1.69 7.52 8.31
C ARG A 111 -1.61 6.07 7.93
N ALA A 112 -0.73 5.34 8.61
CA ALA A 112 -0.56 3.90 8.45
C ALA A 112 -1.92 3.15 8.42
N PRO A 113 -2.82 3.27 9.42
CA PRO A 113 -4.10 2.54 9.40
C PRO A 113 -5.00 2.85 8.19
N ASN A 114 -4.94 4.08 7.67
CA ASN A 114 -5.86 4.58 6.66
C ASN A 114 -5.44 4.21 5.22
N LEU A 115 -4.20 3.76 5.03
CA LEU A 115 -3.72 3.28 3.72
C LEU A 115 -4.39 1.97 3.27
N LYS A 116 -5.18 1.33 4.14
CA LYS A 116 -6.01 0.16 3.81
C LYS A 116 -7.23 0.51 2.97
N GLU A 117 -7.74 1.74 3.10
CA GLU A 117 -8.99 2.16 2.47
C GLU A 117 -8.77 2.81 1.09
N THR A 118 -7.53 3.15 0.75
CA THR A 118 -7.18 3.90 -0.47
C THR A 118 -6.51 3.04 -1.56
N CYS A 119 -6.66 1.71 -1.53
CA CYS A 119 -6.16 0.79 -2.56
C CYS A 119 -7.16 -0.31 -2.97
#